data_AF-A0A3D6BXC5-F1
#
_entry.id   AF-A0A3D6BXC5-F1
#
_cell.length_a   1.000
_cell.length_b   1.000
_cell.length_c   1.000
_cell.angle_alpha   90.00
_cell.angle_beta   90.00
_cell.angle_gamma   90.00
#
_symmetry.space_group_name_H-M   'P 1'
#
loop_
_entity.id
_entity.type
_entity.pdbx_description
1 polymer ?
#
loop_
_entity_poly.entity_id
_entity_poly.type
_entity_poly.pdbx_seq_one_letter_code
_entity_poly.pdbx_strand_id
1 'polypeptide(L)' 'MPHMTGWELAQAVLRSRPDLPVIIWSGDHANIPGELDNDTHQITFLKKPFRQPELAQALRDRLDP' A
#
# COMPACT_ATOMS: atom_id res chain seq x y z
N MET A 1 14.01 -2.85 -1.61
CA MET A 1 14.63 -2.24 -2.81
C MET A 1 15.83 -1.44 -2.32
N PRO A 2 17.04 -1.68 -2.83
CA PRO A 2 18.27 -1.10 -2.27
C PRO A 2 18.38 0.43 -2.41
N HIS A 3 17.55 1.08 -3.24
CA HIS A 3 17.61 2.53 -3.51
C HIS A 3 16.27 3.27 -3.38
N MET A 4 15.19 2.56 -3.03
CA MET A 4 13.84 3.11 -3.04
C MET A 4 13.03 2.44 -1.93
N THR A 5 12.16 3.20 -1.27
CA THR A 5 11.20 2.68 -0.31
C THR A 5 9.95 2.14 -1.02
N GLY A 6 9.20 1.27 -0.36
CA GLY A 6 7.90 0.82 -0.89
C GLY A 6 6.93 1.99 -1.12
N TRP A 7 7.06 3.06 -0.33
CA TRP A 7 6.29 4.29 -0.46
C TRP A 7 6.63 5.06 -1.75
N GLU A 8 7.90 5.34 -1.99
CA GLU A 8 8.33 6.05 -3.20
C GLU A 8 7.93 5.28 -4.47
N LEU A 9 8.01 3.95 -4.44
CA LEU A 9 7.55 3.11 -5.56
C LEU A 9 6.05 3.26 -5.77
N ALA A 10 5.24 3.16 -4.71
CA ALA A 10 3.80 3.32 -4.81
C ALA A 10 3.43 4.68 -5.41
N GLN A 11 4.07 5.77 -4.96
CA GLN A 11 3.87 7.09 -5.54
C GLN A 11 4.26 7.16 -7.02
N ALA A 12 5.39 6.55 -7.41
CA ALA A 12 5.81 6.51 -8.82
C ALA A 12 4.84 5.73 -9.71
N VAL A 13 4.30 4.62 -9.20
CA VAL A 13 3.31 3.81 -9.91
C VAL A 13 2.00 4.57 -10.07
N LEU A 14 1.49 5.20 -9.01
CA LEU A 14 0.22 5.94 -9.04
C LEU A 14 0.28 7.18 -9.94
N ARG A 15 1.44 7.86 -10.03
CA ARG A 15 1.62 8.94 -11.03
C ARG A 15 1.42 8.46 -12.48
N SER A 16 1.74 7.19 -12.76
CA SER A 16 1.61 6.60 -14.09
C SER A 16 0.30 5.85 -14.29
N ARG A 17 -0.26 5.29 -13.22
CA ARG A 17 -1.52 4.53 -13.18
C ARG A 17 -2.30 4.88 -11.90
N PRO A 18 -3.06 5.99 -11.92
CA PRO A 18 -3.82 6.44 -10.75
C PRO A 18 -4.84 5.41 -10.26
N ASP A 19 -5.43 4.64 -11.17
CA ASP A 19 -6.48 3.68 -10.83
C ASP A 19 -5.97 2.34 -10.28
N LEU A 20 -4.64 2.13 -10.25
CA LEU A 20 -4.08 0.86 -9.79
C LEU A 20 -4.13 0.76 -8.26
N PRO A 21 -4.82 -0.23 -7.67
CA PRO A 21 -4.76 -0.43 -6.23
C PRO A 21 -3.36 -0.93 -5.83
N VAL A 22 -2.80 -0.34 -4.78
CA VAL A 22 -1.47 -0.68 -4.27
C VAL A 22 -1.58 -1.11 -2.81
N ILE A 23 -1.03 -2.27 -2.48
CA ILE A 23 -0.89 -2.72 -1.09
C ILE A 23 0.59 -2.62 -0.71
N ILE A 24 0.91 -1.77 0.26
CA ILE A 24 2.25 -1.65 0.83
C ILE A 24 2.34 -2.52 2.06
N TRP A 25 3.27 -3.47 2.03
CA TRP A 25 3.56 -4.33 3.16
C TRP A 25 4.69 -3.75 4.03
N SER A 26 4.35 -3.25 5.20
CA SER A 26 5.29 -2.50 6.05
C SER A 26 5.59 -3.19 7.39
N GLY A 27 6.84 -3.10 7.86
CA GLY A 27 7.26 -3.54 9.20
C GLY A 27 7.32 -2.36 10.18
N ASP A 28 7.66 -2.62 11.46
CA ASP A 28 7.61 -1.66 12.60
C ASP A 28 8.42 -0.36 12.44
N HIS A 29 9.15 -0.15 11.34
CA HIS A 29 9.95 1.04 11.07
C HIS A 29 9.60 1.78 9.78
N ALA A 30 8.53 1.37 9.10
CA ALA A 30 8.00 2.21 8.04
C ALA A 30 7.16 3.30 8.69
N ASN A 31 7.66 4.54 8.69
CA ASN A 31 6.83 5.72 8.90
C ASN A 31 5.74 5.70 7.80
N ILE A 32 4.59 5.12 8.13
CA ILE A 32 3.35 5.34 7.40
C ILE A 32 3.02 6.80 7.70
N PRO A 33 3.03 7.71 6.70
CA PRO A 33 2.61 9.08 6.94
C PRO A 33 1.21 9.03 7.55
N GLY A 34 1.08 9.54 8.78
CA GLY A 34 -0.13 9.41 9.60
C GLY A 34 -1.36 10.09 9.01
N GLU A 35 -1.17 10.86 7.94
CA GLU A 35 -2.21 11.47 7.14
C GLU A 35 -2.02 10.96 5.70
N LEU A 36 -2.71 9.87 5.39
CA LEU A 36 -3.04 9.51 4.01
C LEU A 36 -3.85 10.68 3.45
N ASP A 37 -3.17 11.64 2.80
CA ASP A 37 -3.81 12.68 2.01
C ASP A 37 -4.91 12.06 1.13
N ASN A 38 -6.00 12.78 0.88
CA ASN A 38 -7.16 12.27 0.12
C ASN A 38 -6.79 11.62 -1.23
N ASP A 39 -5.63 11.96 -1.82
CA ASP A 39 -5.02 11.38 -3.02
C ASP A 39 -4.50 9.93 -2.87
N THR A 40 -4.46 9.40 -1.66
CA THR A 40 -3.92 8.06 -1.36
C THR A 40 -4.99 7.02 -1.13
N HIS A 41 -6.24 7.30 -1.56
CA HIS A 41 -7.33 6.33 -1.57
C HIS A 41 -6.94 5.00 -2.18
N GLN A 42 -5.97 4.97 -3.09
CA GLN A 42 -5.48 3.80 -3.82
C GLN A 42 -4.44 2.96 -3.10
N ILE A 43 -3.93 3.42 -1.94
CA ILE A 43 -2.90 2.73 -1.15
C ILE A 43 -3.53 2.10 0.10
N THR A 44 -3.33 0.80 0.29
CA THR A 44 -3.60 0.10 1.55
C THR A 44 -2.27 -0.25 2.21
N PHE A 45 -2.17 0.00 3.52
CA PHE A 45 -1.06 -0.49 4.32
C PHE A 45 -1.45 -1.79 5.02
N LEU A 46 -0.61 -2.81 4.86
CA LEU A 46 -0.73 -4.07 5.58
C LEU A 46 0.48 -4.24 6.49
N LYS A 47 0.26 -4.38 7.80
CA LYS A 47 1.33 -4.46 8.80
C LYS A 47 1.93 -5.88 8.88
N LYS A 48 3.23 -5.98 9.12
CA LYS A 48 3.93 -7.24 9.47
C LYS A 48 3.78 -7.59 10.97
N PRO A 49 3.71 -8.89 11.30
CA PRO A 49 3.40 -10.01 10.40
C PRO A 49 1.91 -10.03 10.04
N PHE A 50 1.56 -10.60 8.89
CA PHE A 50 0.19 -10.93 8.54
C PHE A 50 0.07 -12.39 8.12
N ARG A 51 -1.14 -12.93 8.17
CA ARG A 51 -1.52 -14.26 7.69
C ARG A 51 -2.15 -14.17 6.30
N GLN A 52 -2.15 -15.29 5.57
CA GLN A 52 -2.75 -15.37 4.24
C GLN A 52 -4.21 -14.87 4.16
N PRO A 53 -5.10 -15.15 5.14
CA PRO A 53 -6.46 -14.62 5.08
C PRO A 53 -6.54 -13.09 5.12
N GLU A 54 -5.62 -12.45 5.84
CA GLU A 54 -5.57 -10.98 5.97
C GLU A 54 -5.15 -10.33 4.66
N LEU A 55 -4.17 -10.92 3.96
CA LEU A 55 -3.79 -10.50 2.61
C LEU A 55 -4.93 -10.73 1.60
N ALA A 56 -5.59 -11.88 1.66
CA ALA A 56 -6.71 -12.21 0.77
C ALA A 56 -7.88 -11.25 0.95
N GLN A 57 -8.16 -10.83 2.19
CA GLN A 57 -9.19 -9.84 2.47
C GLN A 57 -8.79 -8.45 1.93
N ALA A 58 -7.57 -8.00 2.20
CA ALA A 58 -7.08 -6.71 1.69
C ALA A 58 -7.07 -6.63 0.15
N LEU A 59 -6.87 -7.76 -0.54
CA LEU A 59 -7.00 -7.85 -1.99
C LEU A 59 -8.46 -7.75 -2.44
N ARG A 60 -9.37 -8.49 -1.80
CA ARG A 60 -10.81 -8.44 -2.12
C ARG A 60 -11.38 -7.05 -1.92
N ASP A 61 -11.08 -6.39 -0.80
CA ASP A 61 -11.54 -5.03 -0.50
C ASP A 61 -11.09 -3.98 -1.54
N ARG A 62 -10.08 -4.30 -2.36
CA ARG A 62 -9.53 -3.40 -3.38
C ARG A 62 -9.88 -3.76 -4.81
N LEU A 63 -10.13 -5.03 -5.10
CA LEU A 63 -10.47 -5.49 -6.44
C LEU A 63 -11.98 -5.59 -6.64
N ASP A 64 -12.74 -5.83 -5.57
CA ASP A 64 -14.20 -6.01 -5.57
C ASP A 64 -14.88 -5.03 -4.58
N PRO A 65 -14.81 -3.70 -4.79
CA PRO A 65 -15.38 -2.69 -3.90
C PRO A 65 -16.92 -2.65 -3.89
#